data_AF-A0A7C6S6P5-F1
#
_entry.id   AF-A0A7C6S6P5-F1
#
_cell.length_a   1.000
_cell.length_b   1.000
_cell.length_c   1.000
_cell.angle_alpha   90.00
_cell.angle_beta   90.00
_cell.angle_gamma   90.00
#
_symmetry.space_group_name_H-M   'P 1'
#
loop_
_entity.id
_entity.type
_entity.pdbx_description
1 polymer ?
#
loop_
_entity_poly.entity_id
_entity_poly.type
_entity_poly.pdbx_seq_one_letter_code
_entity_poly.pdbx_strand_id
1 'polypeptide(L)' 'MAKNANVFHPKHYNTGKIEVIRIMEDQLTDEEYRGYIKGQVLKYITRERTKNGLEDLQKAAWYLNRLIKKLEREVQE' A
#
# COMPACT_ATOMS: atom_id res chain seq x y z
N MET A 1 -0.04 -22.84 6.20
CA MET A 1 -0.60 -21.95 5.16
C MET A 1 0.51 -21.02 4.71
N ALA A 2 1.01 -21.19 3.48
CA ALA A 2 2.17 -20.45 2.99
C ALA A 2 1.81 -18.97 2.74
N LYS A 3 2.52 -18.05 3.39
CA LYS A 3 2.45 -16.61 3.12
C LYS A 3 2.94 -16.37 1.69
N ASN A 4 2.06 -15.99 0.78
CA ASN A 4 2.41 -15.59 -0.59
C ASN A 4 3.27 -14.32 -0.57
N ALA A 5 4.59 -14.49 -0.64
CA ALA A 5 5.58 -13.40 -0.58
C ALA A 5 5.46 -12.42 -1.75
N ASN A 6 4.88 -12.82 -2.88
CA ASN A 6 4.70 -11.96 -4.07
C ASN A 6 3.79 -10.76 -3.83
N VAL A 7 2.87 -10.85 -2.86
CA VAL A 7 1.92 -9.77 -2.55
C VAL A 7 2.58 -8.67 -1.71
N PHE A 8 3.50 -9.06 -0.83
CA PHE A 8 4.21 -8.13 0.06
C PHE A 8 5.53 -7.62 -0.55
N HIS A 9 6.17 -8.41 -1.42
CA HIS A 9 7.52 -8.16 -1.94
C HIS A 9 7.64 -8.53 -3.44
N PRO A 10 7.05 -7.74 -4.36
CA PRO A 10 7.25 -7.97 -5.79
C PRO A 10 8.74 -7.85 -6.16
N LYS A 11 9.30 -8.88 -6.82
CA LYS A 11 10.72 -8.97 -7.25
C LYS A 11 11.22 -7.76 -8.06
N HIS A 12 10.33 -6.96 -8.63
CA HIS A 12 10.66 -5.85 -9.52
C HIS A 12 10.66 -4.46 -8.87
N TYR A 13 10.52 -4.37 -7.54
CA TYR A 13 10.69 -3.10 -6.79
C TYR A 13 11.55 -3.23 -5.51
N ASN A 14 12.07 -4.42 -5.21
CA ASN A 14 12.80 -4.73 -3.98
C ASN A 14 14.32 -4.92 -4.19
N THR A 15 14.94 -4.04 -4.98
CA THR A 15 16.40 -4.03 -5.19
C THR A 15 17.16 -3.14 -4.21
N GLY A 16 16.48 -2.52 -3.22
CA GLY A 16 17.09 -1.66 -2.19
C GLY A 16 16.69 -2.03 -0.76
N LYS A 17 17.51 -1.62 0.22
CA LYS A 17 17.29 -1.85 1.67
C LYS A 17 16.04 -1.15 2.24
N ILE A 18 15.40 -0.27 1.47
CA ILE A 18 14.26 0.55 1.88
C ILE A 18 13.12 0.34 0.88
N GLU A 19 11.94 0.00 1.36
CA GLU A 19 10.73 -0.12 0.53
C GLU A 19 10.32 1.26 0.00
N VAL A 20 10.06 1.38 -1.31
CA VAL A 20 9.70 2.66 -1.97
C VAL A 20 8.55 3.38 -1.28
N ILE A 21 7.59 2.65 -0.70
CA ILE A 21 6.47 3.24 0.05
C ILE A 21 6.92 4.08 1.24
N ARG A 22 8.03 3.72 1.90
CA ARG A 22 8.59 4.46 3.04
C ARG A 22 9.30 5.72 2.59
N ILE A 23 9.97 5.65 1.44
CA ILE A 23 10.56 6.83 0.80
C ILE A 23 9.45 7.81 0.42
N MET A 24 8.35 7.33 -0.16
CA MET A 24 7.19 8.17 -0.48
C MET A 24 6.57 8.81 0.76
N GLU A 25 6.46 8.07 1.87
CA GLU A 25 5.94 8.58 3.13
C GLU A 25 6.82 9.68 3.75
N ASP A 26 8.14 9.61 3.56
CA ASP A 26 9.11 10.59 4.05
C ASP A 26 9.21 11.84 3.15
N GLN A 27 9.03 11.68 1.84
CA GLN A 27 9.26 12.74 0.85
C GLN A 27 8.00 13.53 0.48
N LEU A 28 6.82 12.96 0.69
CA LEU A 28 5.55 13.62 0.38
C LEU A 28 5.00 14.33 1.62
N THR A 29 4.24 15.41 1.40
CA THR A 29 3.40 15.97 2.46
C THR A 29 2.34 14.96 2.91
N ASP A 30 1.79 15.13 4.11
CA ASP A 30 0.73 14.25 4.63
C ASP A 30 -0.49 14.18 3.69
N GLU A 31 -0.84 15.30 3.06
CA GLU A 31 -1.95 15.36 2.10
C GLU A 31 -1.63 14.57 0.82
N GLU A 32 -0.44 14.76 0.24
CA GLU A 32 0.01 14.06 -0.95
C GLU A 32 0.12 12.56 -0.72
N TYR A 33 0.71 12.15 0.41
CA TYR A 33 0.81 10.75 0.78
C TYR A 33 -0.58 10.12 1.00
N ARG A 34 -1.48 10.82 1.72
CA ARG A 34 -2.88 10.38 1.90
C ARG A 34 -3.59 10.22 0.55
N GLY A 35 -3.41 11.19 -0.37
CA GLY A 35 -3.95 11.14 -1.72
C GLY A 35 -3.42 9.94 -2.52
N TYR A 36 -2.10 9.72 -2.48
CA TYR A 36 -1.45 8.58 -3.12
C TYR A 36 -2.01 7.25 -2.61
N ILE A 37 -2.11 7.05 -1.30
CA ILE A 37 -2.65 5.81 -0.72
C ILE A 37 -4.09 5.58 -1.17
N LYS A 38 -4.96 6.62 -1.10
CA LYS A 38 -6.34 6.54 -1.58
C LYS A 38 -6.44 6.16 -3.06
N GLY A 39 -5.58 6.75 -3.90
CA GLY A 39 -5.50 6.41 -5.33
C GLY A 39 -5.10 4.95 -5.57
N GLN A 40 -4.14 4.43 -4.80
CA GLN A 40 -3.74 3.02 -4.88
C GLN A 40 -4.88 2.09 -4.48
N VAL A 41 -5.59 2.38 -3.38
CA VAL A 41 -6.76 1.61 -2.94
C VAL A 41 -7.82 1.56 -4.04
N LEU A 42 -8.20 2.73 -4.58
CA LEU A 42 -9.19 2.82 -5.67
C LEU A 42 -8.76 2.00 -6.89
N LYS A 43 -7.52 2.17 -7.34
CA LYS A 43 -6.94 1.44 -8.48
C LYS A 43 -7.06 -0.08 -8.32
N TYR A 44 -6.78 -0.60 -7.12
CA TYR A 44 -6.83 -2.04 -6.90
C TYR A 44 -8.27 -2.56 -6.74
N ILE A 45 -9.16 -1.80 -6.10
CA ILE A 45 -10.58 -2.15 -6.04
C ILE A 45 -11.18 -2.22 -7.45
N THR A 46 -10.90 -1.24 -8.32
CA THR A 46 -11.48 -1.20 -9.68
C THR A 46 -10.94 -2.29 -10.61
N ARG A 47 -9.74 -2.81 -10.34
CA ARG A 47 -9.10 -3.86 -11.14
C ARG A 47 -9.44 -5.29 -10.74
N GLU A 48 -10.06 -5.50 -9.59
CA GLU A 48 -10.34 -6.83 -9.02
C GLU A 48 -10.99 -7.75 -10.05
N ARG A 49 -12.13 -7.33 -10.62
CA ARG A 49 -12.89 -8.15 -11.59
C ARG A 49 -12.23 -8.31 -12.96
N THR A 50 -11.27 -7.45 -13.31
CA THR A 50 -10.76 -7.34 -14.69
C THR A 50 -9.30 -7.77 -14.84
N LYS A 51 -8.55 -7.95 -13.72
CA LYS A 51 -7.12 -8.21 -13.77
C LYS A 51 -6.64 -9.32 -12.82
N ASN A 52 -6.56 -9.06 -11.52
CA ASN A 52 -5.91 -10.00 -10.58
C ASN A 52 -6.82 -10.54 -9.46
N GLY A 53 -8.13 -10.24 -9.47
CA GLY A 53 -9.08 -10.74 -8.47
C GLY A 53 -8.63 -10.45 -7.03
N LEU A 54 -8.62 -11.50 -6.22
CA LEU A 54 -8.24 -11.47 -4.80
C LEU A 54 -6.91 -10.78 -4.53
N GLU A 55 -5.90 -10.90 -5.40
CA GLU A 55 -4.60 -10.27 -5.17
C GLU A 55 -4.70 -8.74 -5.17
N ASP A 56 -5.53 -8.16 -6.04
CA ASP A 56 -5.74 -6.72 -6.05
C ASP A 56 -6.53 -6.29 -4.78
N LEU A 57 -7.50 -7.07 -4.30
CA LEU A 57 -8.15 -6.80 -3.00
C LEU A 57 -7.16 -6.82 -1.83
N GLN A 58 -6.23 -7.77 -1.81
CA GLN A 58 -5.18 -7.84 -0.78
C GLN A 58 -4.26 -6.62 -0.83
N LYS A 59 -3.92 -6.12 -2.02
CA LYS A 59 -3.15 -4.88 -2.19
C LYS A 59 -3.95 -3.67 -1.71
N ALA A 60 -5.23 -3.56 -2.05
CA ALA A 60 -6.10 -2.50 -1.57
C ALA A 60 -6.14 -2.49 -0.03
N ALA A 61 -6.36 -3.64 0.60
CA ALA A 61 -6.35 -3.78 2.05
C ALA A 61 -4.99 -3.40 2.67
N TRP A 62 -3.87 -3.78 2.05
CA TRP A 62 -2.54 -3.42 2.53
C TRP A 62 -2.32 -1.91 2.54
N TYR A 63 -2.69 -1.21 1.45
CA TYR A 63 -2.60 0.25 1.36
C TYR A 63 -3.52 0.93 2.39
N LEU A 64 -4.77 0.48 2.51
CA LEU A 64 -5.73 1.03 3.47
C LEU A 64 -5.25 0.86 4.92
N ASN A 65 -4.79 -0.33 5.29
CA ASN A 65 -4.28 -0.61 6.64
C ASN A 65 -3.04 0.24 6.99
N ARG A 66 -2.24 0.63 6.00
CA ARG A 66 -1.10 1.51 6.21
C ARG A 66 -1.55 2.93 6.58
N LEU A 67 -2.53 3.47 5.87
CA LEU A 67 -3.10 4.78 6.19
C LEU A 67 -3.79 4.78 7.56
N ILE A 68 -4.56 3.73 7.88
CA ILE A 68 -5.19 3.57 9.20
C ILE A 68 -4.12 3.64 10.30
N LYS A 69 -3.06 2.84 10.19
CA LYS A 69 -1.96 2.82 11.17
C LYS A 69 -1.25 4.16 11.34
N LYS A 70 -1.11 4.95 10.26
CA LYS A 70 -0.53 6.30 10.36
C LYS A 70 -1.45 7.22 11.16
N LEU A 71 -2.75 7.24 10.84
CA LEU A 71 -3.73 8.07 11.53
C LEU A 71 -3.93 7.66 13.00
N GLU A 72 -3.88 6.36 13.30
CA GLU A 72 -3.95 5.87 14.69
C GLU A 72 -2.78 6.37 15.54
N ARG A 73 -1.58 6.54 14.96
CA ARG A 73 -0.41 7.08 15.68
C ARG A 73 -0.57 8.56 15.97
N GLU A 74 -1.05 9.33 14.99
CA GLU A 74 -1.31 10.77 15.13
C GLU A 74 -2.35 11.10 16.20
N VAL A 75 -3.32 10.21 16.45
CA VAL A 75 -4.35 10.40 17.48
C VAL A 75 -3.82 10.11 18.91
N GLN A 76 -2.72 9.37 19.03
CA GLN A 76 -2.11 9.03 20.33
C GLN A 76 -1.02 10.03 20.75
N GLU A 77 -0.65 10.97 19.87
CA GLU A 77 0.28 12.08 20.11
C GLU A 77 -0.46 13.36 20.47
#